data_AF-A0A819CLC9-F1
#
_entry.id   AF-A0A819CLC9-F1
#
_cell.length_a   1.000
_cell.length_b   1.000
_cell.length_c   1.000
_cell.angle_alpha   90.00
_cell.angle_beta   90.00
_cell.angle_gamma   90.00
#
_symmetry.space_group_name_H-M   'P 1'
#
loop_
_entity.id
_entity.type
_entity.pdbx_description
1 polymer ?
#
loop_
_entity_poly.entity_id
_entity_poly.type
_entity_poly.pdbx_seq_one_letter_code
_entity_poly.pdbx_strand_id
1 'polypeptide(L)' 'MPSPQIEWSCSQCQSVMADRKKYCNNCHSMLTWTCTGSEKSGLYTNYYRHLDNCSYCTPELEEEKQQKMEEKQ' A
#
# COMPACT_ATOMS: atom_id res chain seq x y z
N MET A 1 -0.06 -8.08 -9.62
CA MET A 1 -0.27 -6.75 -10.23
C MET A 1 0.13 -5.68 -9.21
N PRO A 2 0.75 -4.55 -9.60
CA PRO A 2 0.90 -3.41 -8.68
C PRO A 2 -0.50 -2.95 -8.23
N SER A 3 -0.73 -2.81 -6.92
CA SER A 3 -2.03 -2.37 -6.40
C SER A 3 -2.35 -0.99 -6.99
N PRO A 4 -3.47 -0.83 -7.72
CA PRO A 4 -3.75 0.38 -8.52
C PRO A 4 -3.94 1.65 -7.69
N GLN A 5 -3.95 1.53 -6.36
CA GLN A 5 -4.28 2.61 -5.43
C GLN A 5 -3.10 3.02 -4.55
N ILE A 6 -1.86 2.64 -4.89
CA ILE A 6 -0.68 3.01 -4.11
C ILE A 6 0.24 3.92 -4.91
N GLU A 7 0.46 5.12 -4.37
CA GLU A 7 1.47 6.05 -4.86
C GLU A 7 2.71 6.02 -3.97
N TRP A 8 3.88 5.98 -4.59
CA TRP A 8 5.15 6.03 -3.88
C TRP A 8 5.74 7.43 -3.98
N SER A 9 6.17 8.00 -2.87
CA SER A 9 6.77 9.34 -2.84
C SER A 9 7.98 9.39 -1.92
N CYS A 10 8.89 10.33 -2.18
CA CYS A 10 9.99 10.60 -1.27
C CYS A 10 9.67 11.82 -0.41
N SER A 11 9.74 11.69 0.91
CA SER A 11 9.50 12.81 1.84
C SER A 11 10.53 13.95 1.75
N GLN A 12 11.73 13.67 1.21
CA GLN A 12 12.83 14.64 1.12
C GLN A 12 12.74 15.51 -0.12
N CYS A 13 12.52 14.91 -1.30
CA CYS A 13 12.48 15.62 -2.57
C CYS A 13 11.09 15.66 -3.22
N GLN A 14 10.07 15.10 -2.55
CA GLN A 14 8.68 15.03 -3.01
C GLN A 14 8.50 14.37 -4.39
N SER A 15 9.51 13.64 -4.85
CA SER A 15 9.44 12.94 -6.13
C SER A 15 8.49 11.75 -6.00
N VAL A 16 7.45 11.75 -6.83
CA VAL A 16 6.52 10.64 -6.99
C VAL A 16 7.17 9.59 -7.90
N MET A 17 7.14 8.34 -7.49
CA MET A 17 7.70 7.20 -8.19
C MET A 17 6.56 6.30 -8.67
N ALA A 18 6.58 5.96 -9.96
CA ALA A 18 5.59 5.04 -10.55
C ALA A 18 5.78 3.59 -10.04
N ASP A 19 7.02 3.21 -9.72
CA ASP A 19 7.36 1.87 -9.27
C ASP A 19 7.60 1.79 -7.77
N ARG A 20 7.24 0.64 -7.20
CA ARG A 20 7.55 0.28 -5.81
C ARG A 20 9.06 0.14 -5.64
N LYS A 21 9.68 1.13 -5.00
CA LYS A 21 11.07 1.11 -4.56
C LYS A 21 11.18 1.32 -3.06
N LYS A 22 12.23 0.75 -2.45
CA LYS A 22 12.49 0.94 -1.02
C LYS A 22 13.08 2.32 -0.72
N TYR A 23 13.92 2.81 -1.62
CA TYR A 23 14.68 4.05 -1.45
C TYR A 23 14.52 4.96 -2.67
N CYS A 24 14.55 6.27 -2.43
CA CYS A 24 14.62 7.28 -3.47
C CYS A 24 15.97 7.23 -4.18
N ASN A 25 15.97 7.28 -5.51
CA ASN A 25 17.19 7.28 -6.33
C ASN A 25 18.10 8.49 -6.08
N ASN A 26 17.53 9.64 -5.70
CA ASN A 26 18.28 10.88 -5.54
C ASN A 26 18.70 11.10 -4.09
N CYS A 27 17.77 10.92 -3.15
CA CYS A 27 18.03 11.22 -1.74
C CYS A 27 18.55 10.01 -0.95
N HIS A 28 18.47 8.80 -1.52
CA HIS A 28 18.67 7.52 -0.80
C HIS A 28 17.82 7.38 0.48
N SER A 29 16.82 8.25 0.66
CA SER A 29 15.86 8.20 1.75
C SER A 29 14.81 7.13 1.47
N MET A 30 14.26 6.56 2.53
CA MET A 30 13.17 5.59 2.43
C MET A 30 11.93 6.24 1.79
N LEU A 31 11.28 5.53 0.87
CA LEU A 31 10.04 6.01 0.28
C LEU A 31 8.86 5.84 1.24
N THR A 32 7.89 6.73 1.09
CA THR A 32 6.57 6.63 1.67
C THR A 32 5.60 6.10 0.64
N TRP A 33 4.61 5.33 1.08
CA TRP A 33 3.45 4.96 0.28
C TRP A 33 2.25 5.79 0.73
N THR A 34 1.35 6.07 -0.20
CA THR A 34 0.03 6.64 0.04
C THR A 34 -1.00 5.78 -0.66
N CYS A 35 -2.00 5.32 0.08
CA CYS A 35 -3.15 4.62 -0.46
C CYS A 35 -4.24 5.64 -0.79
N THR A 36 -4.56 5.80 -2.07
CA THR A 36 -5.59 6.74 -2.54
C THR A 36 -7.01 6.27 -2.18
N GLY A 37 -7.22 4.97 -2.01
CA GLY A 37 -8.53 4.41 -1.62
C GLY A 37 -8.89 4.57 -0.14
N SER A 38 -7.90 4.59 0.74
CA SER A 38 -8.11 4.67 2.19
C SER A 38 -7.53 5.92 2.85
N GLU A 39 -6.92 6.80 2.04
CA GLU A 39 -6.20 8.01 2.46
C GLU A 39 -5.08 7.76 3.51
N LYS A 40 -4.66 6.50 3.68
CA LYS A 40 -3.59 6.13 4.59
C LYS A 40 -2.24 6.31 3.92
N SER A 41 -1.25 6.73 4.69
CA SER A 41 0.14 6.80 4.24
C SER A 41 1.08 6.26 5.30
N GLY A 42 2.30 5.92 4.87
CA GLY A 42 3.34 5.44 5.78
C GLY A 42 4.66 5.18 5.09
N LEU A 43 5.66 4.79 5.88
CA LEU A 43 6.96 4.37 5.36
C LEU A 43 6.85 3.02 4.63
N TYR A 44 7.75 2.78 3.67
CA TYR A 44 7.88 1.52 2.93
C TYR A 44 7.81 0.28 3.84
N THR A 45 8.44 0.33 5.02
CA THR A 45 8.47 -0.80 5.97
C THR A 45 7.09 -1.22 6.47
N ASN A 46 6.12 -0.31 6.50
CA ASN A 46 4.76 -0.57 6.95
C ASN A 46 3.79 -0.90 5.81
N TYR A 47 4.27 -0.89 4.55
CA TYR A 47 3.43 -1.10 3.37
C TYR A 47 2.76 -2.47 3.35
N TYR A 48 3.50 -3.54 3.63
CA TYR A 48 2.94 -4.90 3.62
C TYR A 48 1.85 -5.07 4.68
N ARG A 49 2.06 -4.50 5.87
CA ARG A 49 1.03 -4.48 6.92
C ARG A 49 -0.24 -3.76 6.47
N HIS A 50 -0.10 -2.70 5.68
CA HIS A 50 -1.25 -2.03 5.09
C HIS A 50 -1.94 -2.91 4.05
N LEU A 51 -1.19 -3.56 3.15
CA LEU A 51 -1.74 -4.48 2.16
C LEU A 51 -2.60 -5.58 2.80
N ASP A 52 -2.13 -6.20 3.88
CA ASP A 52 -2.86 -7.26 4.58
C ASP A 52 -4.18 -6.79 5.21
N ASN A 53 -4.36 -5.47 5.38
CA ASN A 53 -5.48 -4.88 6.12
C ASN A 53 -6.30 -3.88 5.29
N CYS A 54 -5.98 -3.67 4.02
CA CYS A 54 -6.61 -2.66 3.19
C CYS A 54 -7.37 -3.32 2.04
N SER A 55 -8.69 -3.27 2.13
CA SER A 55 -9.60 -3.76 1.10
C SER A 55 -9.39 -3.11 -0.26
N TYR A 56 -9.06 -1.82 -0.29
CA TYR A 56 -8.76 -1.10 -1.53
C TYR A 56 -7.45 -1.56 -2.21
N CYS A 57 -6.50 -2.05 -1.42
CA CYS A 57 -5.20 -2.50 -1.95
C CYS A 57 -5.17 -4.00 -2.23
N THR A 58 -6.00 -4.77 -1.53
CA THR A 58 -6.12 -6.22 -1.65
C THR A 58 -7.61 -6.61 -1.59
N PRO A 59 -8.37 -6.43 -2.69
CA PRO A 59 -9.81 -6.69 -2.71
C PRO A 59 -10.16 -8.17 -2.46
N GLU A 60 -9.29 -9.09 -2.86
CA GLU A 60 -9.42 -10.55 -2.61
C GLU A 60 -9.51 -10.87 -1.09
N LEU A 61 -8.92 -10.01 -0.24
CA LEU A 61 -8.90 -10.17 1.22
C LEU A 61 -10.26 -9.86 1.86
N GLU A 62 -11.13 -9.09 1.21
CA GLU A 62 -12.52 -8.90 1.66
C GLU A 62 -13.40 -10.10 1.29
N GLU A 63 -13.23 -10.64 0.08
CA GLU A 63 -14.01 -11.79 -0.41
C GLU A 63 -13.77 -13.02 0.49
N GLU A 64 -12.51 -13.31 0.86
CA GLU A 64 -12.17 -14.39 1.78
C GLU A 64 -12.74 -14.18 3.20
N LYS A 65 -12.83 -12.93 3.67
CA LYS A 65 -13.41 -12.63 4.99
C LYS A 65 -14.92 -12.83 5.00
N GLN A 66 -15.60 -12.47 3.92
CA GLN A 66 -17.05 -12.70 3.79
C GLN A 66 -17.37 -14.19 3.71
N GLN A 67 -16.65 -14.96 2.89
CA GLN A 67 -16.84 -16.41 2.79
C GLN A 67 -16.63 -17.15 4.12
N LYS A 68 -15.61 -16.77 4.90
CA LYS A 68 -15.36 -17.35 6.24
C LYS A 68 -16.42 -17.00 7.30
N MET A 69 -17.15 -15.89 7.13
CA MET A 69 -18.28 -15.56 8.01
C MET A 69 -19.52 -16.37 7.64
N GLU A 70 -19.76 -16.62 6.35
CA GLU A 70 -20.90 -17.40 5.85
C GLU A 70 -20.76 -18.90 6.14
N GLU A 71 -19.55 -19.48 6.07
CA GLU A 71 -19.30 -20.89 6.40
C GLU A 71 -19.43 -21.22 7.90
N LYS A 72 -19.54 -20.20 8.77
CA LYS A 72 -19.69 -20.36 10.22
C LYS A 72 -21.13 -20.22 10.72
N GLN A 73 -22.11 -20.00 9.83
CA GLN A 73 -23.54 -20.02 10.14
C GLN A 73 -24.14 -21.41 9.96
#